data_AF-A0A6L6UEC5-F1
#
_entry.id   AF-A0A6L6UEC5-F1
#
_cell.length_a   1.000
_cell.length_b   1.000
_cell.length_c   1.000
_cell.angle_alpha   90.00
_cell.angle_beta   90.00
_cell.angle_gamma   90.00
#
_symmetry.space_group_name_H-M   'P 1'
#
loop_
_entity.id
_entity.type
_entity.pdbx_description
1 polymer ?
#
loop_
_entity_poly.entity_id
_entity_poly.type
_entity_poly.pdbx_seq_one_letter_code
_entity_poly.pdbx_strand_id
1 'polypeptide(L)'
;METLKLKIIEVLVNDISIEEFEKWLYQSDLLNENLKQNSLIFEVITINYRKETALKELKNIASTLFDEKHLVAMKIKVNCRKIVNSNTPKNIEKYVFNIIKDFNFEIESTVYENFYSLYYSFNGFDYTNFTKGSLKDINFRTVTYAKTVLENLKNCKTIDDKKEVLFLDLLDKNQAIKHIKTLPKTRKSTLKQKLFAFLKKL
;
A
#
# COMPACT_ATOMS: atom_id res chain seq x y z
N MET A 1 15.83 -4.51 -4.43
CA MET A 1 14.68 -5.40 -4.19
C MET A 1 13.41 -4.65 -3.85
N GLU A 2 13.41 -3.79 -2.84
CA GLU A 2 12.22 -3.02 -2.47
C GLU A 2 11.71 -2.12 -3.62
N THR A 3 12.63 -1.52 -4.37
CA THR A 3 12.28 -0.72 -5.57
C THR A 3 11.56 -1.54 -6.64
N LEU A 4 12.00 -2.78 -6.89
CA LEU A 4 11.34 -3.69 -7.84
C LEU A 4 9.93 -4.05 -7.35
N LYS A 5 9.81 -4.40 -6.06
CA LYS A 5 8.51 -4.66 -5.43
C LYS A 5 7.55 -3.49 -5.57
N LEU A 6 8.02 -2.25 -5.34
CA LEU A 6 7.22 -1.04 -5.53
C LEU A 6 6.78 -0.87 -6.99
N LYS A 7 7.69 -1.08 -7.94
CA LYS A 7 7.40 -0.93 -9.38
C LYS A 7 6.41 -1.95 -9.92
N ILE A 8 6.49 -3.21 -9.45
CA ILE A 8 5.49 -4.24 -9.76
C ILE A 8 4.11 -3.79 -9.30
N ILE A 9 4.01 -3.29 -8.07
CA ILE A 9 2.75 -2.78 -7.52
C ILE A 9 2.25 -1.58 -8.32
N GLU A 10 3.11 -0.62 -8.66
CA GLU A 10 2.76 0.56 -9.47
C GLU A 10 2.08 0.17 -10.79
N VAL A 11 2.55 -0.89 -11.47
CA VAL A 11 1.87 -1.38 -12.67
C VAL A 11 0.52 -2.03 -12.33
N LEU A 12 0.45 -2.88 -11.28
CA LEU A 12 -0.77 -3.62 -10.94
C LEU A 12 -1.92 -2.72 -10.48
N VAL A 13 -1.60 -1.53 -9.96
CA VAL A 13 -2.59 -0.51 -9.55
C VAL A 13 -2.83 0.55 -10.63
N ASN A 14 -2.26 0.38 -11.82
CA ASN A 14 -2.31 1.32 -12.94
C ASN A 14 -1.82 2.73 -12.56
N ASP A 15 -0.72 2.82 -11.81
CA ASP A 15 0.03 4.08 -11.57
C ASP A 15 1.04 4.33 -12.70
N ILE A 16 1.61 3.26 -13.26
CA ILE A 16 2.43 3.29 -14.48
C ILE A 16 1.88 2.24 -15.47
N SER A 17 2.10 2.46 -16.76
CA SER A 17 1.74 1.49 -17.79
C SER A 17 2.69 0.29 -17.79
N ILE A 18 2.27 -0.82 -18.41
CA ILE A 18 3.13 -2.01 -18.52
C ILE A 18 4.37 -1.72 -19.37
N GLU A 19 4.26 -0.85 -20.36
CA GLU A 19 5.37 -0.36 -21.19
C GLU A 19 6.32 0.54 -20.41
N GLU A 20 5.80 1.42 -19.54
CA GLU A 20 6.63 2.25 -18.65
C GLU A 20 7.41 1.39 -17.65
N PHE A 21 6.77 0.34 -17.13
CA PHE A 21 7.43 -0.64 -16.26
C PHE A 21 8.50 -1.44 -16.99
N GLU A 22 8.22 -1.96 -18.18
CA GLU A 22 9.19 -2.68 -19.04
C GLU A 22 10.40 -1.79 -19.33
N LYS A 23 10.17 -0.55 -19.75
CA LYS A 23 11.24 0.42 -20.02
C LYS A 23 12.09 0.66 -18.78
N TRP A 24 11.47 0.88 -17.62
CA TRP A 24 12.19 1.04 -16.36
C TRP A 24 13.02 -0.20 -16.00
N LEU A 25 12.47 -1.40 -16.22
CA LEU A 25 13.12 -2.67 -15.91
C LEU A 25 14.44 -2.82 -16.66
N TYR A 26 14.44 -2.53 -17.97
CA TYR A 26 15.62 -2.65 -18.83
C TYR A 26 16.63 -1.52 -18.66
N GLN A 27 16.20 -0.37 -18.14
CA GLN A 27 17.06 0.79 -17.89
C GLN A 27 17.63 0.83 -16.47
N SER A 28 17.26 -0.12 -15.59
CA SER A 28 17.69 -0.11 -14.21
C SER A 28 19.06 -0.75 -14.02
N ASP A 29 20.09 0.07 -13.83
CA ASP A 29 21.45 -0.38 -13.48
C ASP A 29 21.45 -1.31 -12.25
N LEU A 30 20.55 -1.02 -11.29
CA LEU A 30 20.36 -1.77 -10.06
C LEU A 30 19.89 -3.22 -10.29
N LEU A 31 19.19 -3.49 -11.40
CA LEU A 31 18.74 -4.83 -11.76
C LEU A 31 19.81 -5.59 -12.54
N ASN A 32 20.56 -4.90 -13.39
CA ASN A 32 21.63 -5.48 -14.20
C ASN A 32 22.76 -6.09 -13.35
N GLU A 33 23.13 -5.44 -12.25
CA GLU A 33 24.20 -5.92 -11.35
C GLU A 33 23.78 -7.12 -10.49
N ASN A 34 22.47 -7.29 -10.23
CA ASN A 34 21.95 -8.29 -9.27
C ASN A 34 21.23 -9.48 -9.93
N LEU A 35 21.16 -9.51 -11.27
CA LEU A 35 20.46 -10.54 -12.06
C LEU A 35 20.84 -11.98 -11.66
N LYS A 36 22.13 -12.25 -11.45
CA LYS A 36 22.63 -13.60 -11.14
C LYS A 36 22.32 -14.07 -9.71
N GLN A 37 21.92 -13.16 -8.82
CA GLN A 37 21.79 -13.43 -7.40
C GLN A 37 20.34 -13.39 -6.91
N ASN A 38 19.38 -13.04 -7.78
CA ASN A 38 18.01 -12.78 -7.35
C ASN A 38 16.97 -13.44 -8.26
N SER A 39 16.31 -14.47 -7.74
CA SER A 39 15.26 -15.20 -8.46
C SER A 39 14.09 -14.31 -8.89
N LEU A 40 13.70 -13.33 -8.07
CA LEU A 40 12.61 -12.43 -8.42
C LEU A 40 12.94 -11.54 -9.62
N ILE A 41 14.17 -11.01 -9.71
CA ILE A 41 14.58 -10.20 -10.87
C ILE A 41 14.47 -11.05 -12.15
N PHE A 42 14.91 -12.30 -12.07
CA PHE A 42 14.84 -13.24 -13.19
C PHE A 42 13.38 -13.57 -13.58
N GLU A 43 12.51 -13.86 -12.62
CA GLU A 43 11.09 -14.11 -12.87
C GLU A 43 10.41 -12.91 -13.55
N VAL A 44 10.74 -11.69 -13.12
CA VAL A 44 10.11 -10.47 -13.68
C VAL A 44 10.68 -10.13 -15.06
N ILE A 45 11.98 -10.28 -15.29
CA ILE A 45 12.61 -9.93 -16.59
C ILE A 45 12.27 -10.90 -17.72
N THR A 46 11.87 -12.12 -17.37
CA THR A 46 11.51 -13.16 -18.35
C THR A 46 10.06 -13.05 -18.84
N ILE A 47 9.23 -12.21 -18.21
CA ILE A 47 7.88 -11.90 -18.72
C ILE A 47 7.99 -11.25 -20.09
N ASN A 48 7.17 -11.71 -21.03
CA ASN A 48 7.01 -11.05 -22.32
C ASN A 48 5.93 -9.96 -22.21
N TYR A 49 6.34 -8.72 -21.93
CA TYR A 49 5.46 -7.56 -21.69
C TYR A 49 4.61 -7.14 -22.90
N ARG A 50 4.91 -7.65 -24.10
CA ARG A 50 4.12 -7.40 -25.31
C ARG A 50 2.90 -8.31 -25.43
N LYS A 51 2.79 -9.37 -24.61
CA LYS A 51 1.64 -10.27 -24.60
C LYS A 51 0.54 -9.72 -23.71
N GLU A 52 -0.71 -9.94 -24.11
CA GLU A 52 -1.89 -9.61 -23.29
C GLU A 52 -1.88 -10.33 -21.92
N THR A 53 -1.16 -11.45 -21.81
CA THR A 53 -1.00 -12.21 -20.56
C THR A 53 0.00 -11.60 -19.58
N ALA A 54 0.79 -10.61 -19.98
CA ALA A 54 1.89 -10.09 -19.16
C ALA A 54 1.43 -9.57 -17.79
N LEU A 55 0.31 -8.85 -17.74
CA LEU A 55 -0.25 -8.35 -16.48
C LEU A 55 -0.70 -9.50 -15.57
N LYS A 56 -1.21 -10.59 -16.14
CA LYS A 56 -1.62 -11.79 -15.40
C LYS A 56 -0.40 -12.51 -14.83
N GLU A 57 0.66 -12.67 -15.62
CA GLU A 57 1.92 -13.27 -15.19
C GLU A 57 2.55 -12.46 -14.05
N LEU A 58 2.59 -11.13 -14.20
CA LEU A 58 3.11 -10.25 -13.17
C LEU A 58 2.26 -10.27 -11.89
N LYS A 59 0.93 -10.39 -12.02
CA LYS A 59 0.02 -10.56 -10.88
C LYS A 59 0.29 -11.88 -10.13
N ASN A 60 0.59 -12.96 -10.85
CA ASN A 60 0.95 -14.23 -10.23
C ASN A 60 2.27 -14.10 -9.45
N ILE A 61 3.29 -13.45 -10.01
CA ILE A 61 4.53 -13.14 -9.26
C ILE A 61 4.21 -12.30 -8.03
N ALA A 62 3.43 -11.24 -8.16
CA ALA A 62 3.07 -10.38 -7.03
C ALA A 62 2.33 -11.14 -5.92
N SER A 63 1.49 -12.12 -6.26
CA SER A 63 0.75 -12.92 -5.27
C SER A 63 1.64 -13.79 -4.38
N THR A 64 2.87 -14.12 -4.81
CA THR A 64 3.85 -14.84 -3.98
C THR A 64 4.70 -13.88 -3.13
N LEU A 65 4.72 -12.60 -3.47
CA LEU A 65 5.54 -11.57 -2.82
C LEU A 65 4.80 -10.76 -1.76
N PHE A 66 3.49 -10.62 -1.94
CA PHE A 66 2.66 -9.70 -1.17
C PHE A 66 1.45 -10.43 -0.61
N ASP A 67 1.27 -10.30 0.70
CA ASP A 67 -0.04 -10.59 1.30
C ASP A 67 -1.11 -9.61 0.75
N GLU A 68 -2.37 -9.98 0.93
CA GLU A 68 -3.51 -9.18 0.48
C GLU A 68 -3.51 -7.77 1.08
N LYS A 69 -3.05 -7.63 2.33
CA LYS A 69 -2.95 -6.34 3.03
C LYS A 69 -2.01 -5.37 2.33
N HIS A 70 -0.89 -5.82 1.80
CA HIS A 70 -0.01 -4.95 1.00
C HIS A 70 -0.70 -4.42 -0.25
N LEU A 71 -1.46 -5.27 -0.95
CA LEU A 71 -2.17 -4.87 -2.16
C LEU A 71 -3.25 -3.83 -1.82
N VAL A 72 -3.99 -4.04 -0.72
CA VAL A 72 -5.00 -3.10 -0.24
C VAL A 72 -4.37 -1.76 0.19
N ALA A 73 -3.27 -1.80 0.95
CA ALA A 73 -2.55 -0.61 1.39
C ALA A 73 -2.17 0.31 0.21
N MET A 74 -1.72 -0.31 -0.88
CA MET A 74 -1.29 0.39 -2.08
C MET A 74 -2.46 0.91 -2.89
N LYS A 75 -3.53 0.12 -3.00
CA LYS A 75 -4.79 0.53 -3.62
C LYS A 75 -5.39 1.76 -2.93
N ILE A 76 -5.37 1.80 -1.60
CA ILE A 76 -5.79 2.97 -0.80
C ILE A 76 -4.93 4.18 -1.19
N LYS A 77 -3.60 4.05 -1.11
CA LYS A 77 -2.66 5.14 -1.45
C LYS A 77 -2.92 5.74 -2.83
N VAL A 78 -3.10 4.90 -3.85
CA VAL A 78 -3.31 5.32 -5.24
C VAL A 78 -4.61 6.09 -5.39
N ASN A 79 -5.70 5.58 -4.83
CA ASN A 79 -6.97 6.27 -4.91
C ASN A 79 -6.97 7.56 -4.09
N CYS A 80 -6.27 7.62 -2.95
CA CYS A 80 -6.06 8.88 -2.23
C CYS A 80 -5.37 9.94 -3.09
N ARG A 81 -4.32 9.58 -3.86
CA ARG A 81 -3.69 10.51 -4.82
C ARG A 81 -4.68 11.00 -5.87
N LYS A 82 -5.46 10.08 -6.45
CA LYS A 82 -6.47 10.39 -7.48
C LYS A 82 -7.58 11.29 -6.92
N ILE A 83 -8.00 11.09 -5.67
CA ILE A 83 -8.95 11.96 -4.96
C ILE A 83 -8.39 13.37 -4.81
N VAL A 84 -7.16 13.51 -4.30
CA VAL A 84 -6.53 14.82 -4.04
C VAL A 84 -6.32 15.63 -5.32
N ASN A 85 -6.06 14.96 -6.44
CA ASN A 85 -5.83 15.60 -7.74
C ASN A 85 -7.12 15.77 -8.57
N SER A 86 -8.28 15.37 -8.05
CA SER A 86 -9.54 15.45 -8.76
C SER A 86 -10.29 16.74 -8.43
N ASN A 87 -10.78 17.42 -9.48
CA ASN A 87 -11.59 18.64 -9.34
C ASN A 87 -13.09 18.38 -9.47
N THR A 88 -13.50 17.13 -9.69
CA THR A 88 -14.92 16.80 -9.95
C THR A 88 -15.45 15.83 -8.90
N PRO A 89 -16.64 16.09 -8.33
CA PRO A 89 -17.26 15.22 -7.32
C PRO A 89 -17.40 13.78 -7.80
N LYS A 90 -17.86 13.58 -9.05
CA LYS A 90 -18.07 12.27 -9.66
C LYS A 90 -16.79 11.43 -9.72
N ASN A 91 -15.64 12.04 -10.02
CA ASN A 91 -14.38 11.32 -10.03
C ASN A 91 -13.91 11.02 -8.61
N ILE A 92 -14.11 11.94 -7.66
CA ILE A 92 -13.79 11.70 -6.25
C ILE A 92 -14.58 10.48 -5.75
N GLU A 93 -15.89 10.47 -5.95
CA GLU A 93 -16.77 9.36 -5.61
C GLU A 93 -16.30 8.04 -6.24
N LYS A 94 -15.98 8.04 -7.54
CA LYS A 94 -15.44 6.89 -8.25
C LYS A 94 -14.16 6.35 -7.60
N TYR A 95 -13.26 7.23 -7.17
CA TYR A 95 -12.01 6.82 -6.52
C TYR A 95 -12.23 6.30 -5.10
N VAL A 96 -13.19 6.86 -4.36
CA VAL A 96 -13.62 6.30 -3.07
C VAL A 96 -14.24 4.92 -3.27
N PHE A 97 -15.15 4.76 -4.25
CA PHE A 97 -15.72 3.46 -4.61
C PHE A 97 -14.64 2.44 -4.95
N ASN A 98 -13.62 2.85 -5.70
CA ASN A 98 -12.51 1.96 -6.01
C ASN A 98 -11.80 1.48 -4.76
N ILE A 99 -11.65 2.29 -3.71
CA ILE A 99 -11.09 1.82 -2.42
C ILE A 99 -11.96 0.71 -1.85
N ILE A 100 -13.27 0.94 -1.80
CA ILE A 100 -14.19 0.10 -1.03
C ILE A 100 -14.73 -1.13 -1.79
N LYS A 101 -14.78 -1.12 -3.12
CA LYS A 101 -15.50 -2.15 -3.90
C LYS A 101 -15.02 -3.59 -3.73
N ASP A 102 -13.75 -3.78 -3.38
CA ASP A 102 -13.15 -5.11 -3.19
C ASP A 102 -13.00 -5.39 -1.68
N PHE A 103 -14.02 -5.02 -0.91
CA PHE A 103 -13.98 -5.16 0.54
C PHE A 103 -13.85 -6.61 0.95
N ASN A 104 -12.93 -6.87 1.87
CA ASN A 104 -12.92 -8.09 2.65
C ASN A 104 -13.10 -7.71 4.13
N PHE A 105 -14.23 -8.12 4.71
CA PHE A 105 -14.56 -7.86 6.13
C PHE A 105 -13.53 -8.45 7.10
N GLU A 106 -12.68 -9.38 6.67
CA GLU A 106 -11.62 -9.97 7.51
C GLU A 106 -10.38 -9.07 7.65
N ILE A 107 -10.34 -7.95 6.92
CA ILE A 107 -9.16 -7.07 6.81
C ILE A 107 -9.51 -5.65 7.32
N GLU A 108 -10.25 -5.59 8.42
CA GLU A 108 -10.70 -4.36 9.06
C GLU A 108 -9.52 -3.41 9.30
N SER A 109 -9.61 -2.22 8.69
CA SER A 109 -8.79 -1.09 9.06
C SER A 109 -9.69 0.11 9.25
N THR A 110 -9.37 0.94 10.24
CA THR A 110 -10.12 2.17 10.45
C THR A 110 -10.03 3.10 9.23
N VAL A 111 -8.99 2.96 8.39
CA VAL A 111 -8.89 3.71 7.13
C VAL A 111 -10.00 3.32 6.16
N TYR A 112 -10.28 2.03 6.07
CA TYR A 112 -11.32 1.52 5.19
C TYR A 112 -12.72 1.96 5.64
N GLU A 113 -13.05 1.83 6.93
CA GLU A 113 -14.35 2.23 7.49
C GLU A 113 -14.68 3.71 7.24
N ASN A 114 -13.65 4.57 7.34
CA ASN A 114 -13.79 5.98 7.03
C ASN A 114 -14.12 6.21 5.55
N PHE A 115 -13.45 5.51 4.62
CA PHE A 115 -13.79 5.61 3.20
C PHE A 115 -15.16 5.01 2.88
N TYR A 116 -15.57 3.95 3.56
CA TYR A 116 -16.91 3.40 3.45
C TYR A 116 -17.96 4.45 3.84
N SER A 117 -17.81 5.05 5.02
CA SER A 117 -18.72 6.11 5.49
C SER A 117 -18.78 7.31 4.55
N LEU A 118 -17.62 7.73 4.01
CA LEU A 118 -17.53 8.80 3.02
C LEU A 118 -18.24 8.44 1.71
N TYR A 119 -18.11 7.21 1.23
CA TYR A 119 -18.76 6.75 0.00
C TYR A 119 -20.27 6.89 0.08
N TYR A 120 -20.88 6.36 1.14
CA TYR A 120 -22.33 6.45 1.30
C TYR A 120 -22.78 7.89 1.48
N SER A 121 -21.91 8.77 1.97
CA SER A 121 -22.25 10.19 2.11
C SER A 121 -22.47 10.91 0.77
N PHE A 122 -21.99 10.38 -0.36
CA PHE A 122 -22.23 10.97 -1.69
C PHE A 122 -23.71 10.97 -2.11
N ASN A 123 -24.57 10.17 -1.46
CA ASN A 123 -26.02 10.23 -1.67
C ASN A 123 -26.71 11.46 -1.02
N GLY A 124 -25.94 12.33 -0.36
CA GLY A 124 -26.43 13.54 0.32
C GLY A 124 -26.77 13.33 1.80
N PHE A 125 -26.63 12.12 2.32
CA PHE A 125 -26.79 11.81 3.74
C PHE A 125 -25.44 11.51 4.38
N ASP A 126 -24.97 12.37 5.27
CA ASP A 126 -23.71 12.23 5.99
C ASP A 126 -23.83 11.12 7.05
N TYR A 127 -23.43 9.89 6.71
CA TYR A 127 -23.53 8.75 7.63
C TYR A 127 -22.58 8.85 8.83
N THR A 128 -21.59 9.74 8.78
CA THR A 128 -20.68 9.96 9.92
C THR A 128 -21.34 10.82 11.01
N ASN A 129 -22.20 11.77 10.61
CA ASN A 129 -22.86 12.72 11.52
C ASN A 129 -24.39 12.58 11.58
N PHE A 130 -24.96 11.65 10.79
CA PHE A 130 -26.40 11.45 10.63
C PHE A 130 -27.17 12.73 10.22
N THR A 131 -26.56 13.56 9.37
CA THR A 131 -27.14 14.84 8.91
C THR A 131 -27.16 14.93 7.39
N LYS A 132 -27.94 15.85 6.83
CA LYS A 132 -27.82 16.18 5.40
C LYS A 132 -26.56 17.01 5.19
N GLY A 133 -25.64 16.53 4.36
CA GLY A 133 -24.42 17.24 3.99
C GLY A 133 -24.53 17.78 2.57
N SER A 134 -23.95 18.97 2.31
CA SER A 134 -23.81 19.41 0.92
C SER A 134 -22.73 18.58 0.22
N LEU A 135 -22.90 18.36 -1.09
CA LEU A 135 -21.88 17.67 -1.90
C LEU A 135 -20.51 18.36 -1.80
N LYS A 136 -20.51 19.69 -1.64
CA LYS A 136 -19.28 20.48 -1.42
C LYS A 136 -18.57 20.07 -0.13
N ASP A 137 -19.31 19.88 0.95
CA ASP A 137 -18.75 19.49 2.25
C ASP A 137 -18.25 18.04 2.23
N ILE A 138 -19.00 17.14 1.59
CA ILE A 138 -18.60 15.73 1.40
C ILE A 138 -17.29 15.65 0.61
N ASN A 139 -17.17 16.40 -0.49
CA ASN A 139 -15.93 16.47 -1.27
C ASN A 139 -14.78 17.01 -0.44
N PHE A 140 -14.99 18.12 0.27
CA PHE A 140 -13.96 18.74 1.10
C PHE A 140 -13.42 17.77 2.15
N ARG A 141 -14.30 17.06 2.87
CA ARG A 141 -13.92 16.06 3.87
C ARG A 141 -13.20 14.88 3.24
N THR A 142 -13.69 14.38 2.11
CA THR A 142 -13.06 13.28 1.37
C THR A 142 -11.64 13.62 0.93
N VAL A 143 -11.43 14.81 0.36
CA VAL A 143 -10.10 15.28 -0.05
C VAL A 143 -9.20 15.49 1.17
N THR A 144 -9.73 16.07 2.25
CA THR A 144 -8.97 16.26 3.50
C THR A 144 -8.51 14.93 4.08
N TYR A 145 -9.41 13.94 4.15
CA TYR A 145 -9.09 12.61 4.65
C TYR A 145 -8.04 11.90 3.79
N ALA A 146 -8.19 11.95 2.46
CA ALA A 146 -7.20 11.41 1.53
C ALA A 146 -5.81 12.04 1.71
N LYS A 147 -5.72 13.37 1.95
CA LYS A 147 -4.45 14.04 2.28
C LYS A 147 -3.84 13.51 3.57
N THR A 148 -4.65 13.34 4.63
CA THR A 148 -4.17 12.76 5.90
C THR A 148 -3.60 11.36 5.72
N VAL A 149 -4.30 10.50 4.97
CA VAL A 149 -3.82 9.15 4.65
C VAL A 149 -2.49 9.20 3.90
N LEU A 150 -2.36 10.07 2.89
CA LEU A 150 -1.11 10.23 2.14
C LEU A 150 0.05 10.75 3.01
N GLU A 151 -0.22 11.68 3.92
CA GLU A 151 0.81 12.22 4.82
C GLU A 151 1.30 11.15 5.80
N ASN A 152 0.40 10.32 6.35
CA ASN A 152 0.78 9.19 7.18
C ASN A 152 1.68 8.20 6.42
N LEU A 153 1.37 7.95 5.15
CA LEU A 153 2.14 7.06 4.28
C LEU A 153 3.48 7.65 3.82
N LYS A 154 3.62 8.99 3.80
CA LYS A 154 4.84 9.67 3.36
C LYS A 154 6.04 9.39 4.27
N ASN A 155 5.78 9.15 5.54
CA ASN A 155 6.81 8.85 6.54
C ASN A 155 7.25 7.37 6.55
N CYS A 156 6.61 6.51 5.74
CA CYS A 156 6.89 5.08 5.66
C CYS A 156 8.05 4.79 4.70
N LYS A 157 9.04 4.01 5.15
CA LYS A 157 10.24 3.67 4.36
C LYS A 157 10.07 2.39 3.57
N THR A 158 9.28 1.45 4.07
CA THR A 158 9.06 0.13 3.45
C THR A 158 7.60 -0.07 3.02
N ILE A 159 7.35 -1.12 2.23
CA ILE A 159 5.99 -1.58 1.91
C ILE A 159 5.29 -2.10 3.17
N ASP A 160 6.02 -2.76 4.08
CA ASP A 160 5.49 -3.24 5.36
C ASP A 160 5.08 -2.07 6.28
N ASP A 161 5.87 -0.99 6.37
CA ASP A 161 5.51 0.20 7.17
C ASP A 161 4.17 0.80 6.71
N LYS A 162 3.95 0.83 5.38
CA LYS A 162 2.71 1.37 4.79
C LYS A 162 1.52 0.48 5.11
N LYS A 163 1.72 -0.83 5.09
CA LYS A 163 0.72 -1.81 5.53
C LYS A 163 0.40 -1.55 7.01
N GLU A 164 1.39 -1.53 7.88
CA GLU A 164 1.18 -1.33 9.31
C GLU A 164 0.44 -0.01 9.60
N VAL A 165 0.84 1.11 9.02
CA VAL A 165 0.18 2.41 9.26
C VAL A 165 -1.29 2.43 8.84
N LEU A 166 -1.67 1.64 7.83
CA LEU A 166 -3.06 1.57 7.37
C LEU A 166 -3.89 0.54 8.13
N PHE A 167 -3.27 -0.55 8.60
CA PHE A 167 -3.93 -1.67 9.27
C PHE A 167 -3.73 -1.69 10.79
N LEU A 168 -3.06 -0.70 11.36
CA LEU A 168 -3.05 -0.46 12.80
C LEU A 168 -4.45 0.01 13.21
N ASP A 169 -5.07 -0.75 14.12
CA ASP A 169 -6.25 -0.30 14.83
C ASP A 169 -5.96 1.05 15.49
N LEU A 170 -6.79 2.05 15.19
CA LEU A 170 -6.71 3.37 15.83
C LEU A 170 -6.97 3.35 17.34
N LEU A 171 -7.18 2.18 17.94
CA LEU A 171 -7.27 1.99 19.39
C LEU A 171 -5.99 2.37 20.16
N ASP A 172 -4.83 2.52 19.50
CA ASP A 172 -3.63 2.92 20.23
C ASP A 172 -2.65 3.86 19.50
N LYS A 173 -3.17 4.98 18.99
CA LYS A 173 -2.36 6.09 18.46
C LYS A 173 -1.30 6.61 19.45
N ASN A 174 -1.48 6.39 20.76
CA ASN A 174 -0.52 6.82 21.79
C ASN A 174 0.62 5.82 22.04
N GLN A 175 0.45 4.53 21.73
CA GLN A 175 1.54 3.54 21.82
C GLN A 175 2.32 3.38 20.52
N ALA A 176 1.70 3.45 19.35
CA ALA A 176 2.39 3.22 18.06
C ALA A 176 3.48 4.28 17.77
N ILE A 177 3.22 5.57 18.05
CA ILE A 177 4.19 6.65 17.86
C ILE A 177 5.35 6.56 18.88
N LYS A 178 5.11 5.98 20.07
CA LYS A 178 6.16 5.67 21.04
C LYS A 178 6.99 4.47 20.60
N HIS A 179 6.37 3.39 20.11
CA HIS A 179 7.08 2.17 19.69
C HIS A 179 7.97 2.36 18.45
N ILE A 180 7.55 3.18 17.48
CA ILE A 180 8.37 3.49 16.29
C ILE A 180 9.60 4.33 16.67
N LYS A 181 9.52 5.13 17.73
CA LYS A 181 10.65 5.92 18.25
C LYS A 181 11.57 5.15 19.21
N THR A 182 11.14 3.99 19.73
CA THR A 182 11.89 3.23 20.75
C THR A 182 12.39 1.86 20.32
N LEU A 183 12.23 1.45 19.06
CA LEU A 183 12.89 0.24 18.55
C LEU A 183 14.41 0.36 18.77
N PRO A 184 15.00 -0.42 19.71
CA PRO A 184 16.43 -0.46 19.85
C PRO A 184 16.94 -1.04 18.53
N LYS A 185 17.97 -0.44 17.94
CA LYS A 185 18.77 -1.11 16.91
C LYS A 185 19.14 -2.47 17.50
N THR A 186 18.50 -3.54 17.06
CA THR A 186 18.84 -4.90 17.47
C THR A 186 20.26 -5.13 16.99
N ARG A 187 21.24 -4.96 17.89
CA ARG A 187 22.60 -5.42 17.67
C ARG A 187 22.50 -6.89 17.32
N LYS A 188 22.92 -7.24 16.11
CA LYS A 188 23.02 -8.63 15.65
C LYS A 188 23.73 -9.43 16.75
N SER A 189 23.04 -10.42 17.33
CA SER A 189 23.67 -11.28 18.33
C SER A 189 24.74 -12.12 17.65
N THR A 190 25.93 -12.13 18.25
CA THR A 190 27.06 -12.90 17.70
C THR A 190 26.84 -14.39 17.93
N LEU A 191 27.48 -15.23 17.11
CA LEU A 191 27.37 -16.69 17.20
C LEU A 191 27.65 -17.21 18.64
N LYS A 192 28.59 -16.57 19.35
CA LYS A 192 28.88 -16.83 20.77
C LYS A 192 27.68 -16.64 21.69
N GLN A 193 26.87 -15.60 21.47
CA GLN A 193 25.69 -15.33 22.31
C GLN A 193 24.56 -16.34 22.06
N LYS A 194 24.42 -16.82 20.82
CA LYS A 194 23.48 -17.90 20.48
C LYS A 194 23.91 -19.24 21.09
N LEU A 195 25.21 -19.56 21.05
CA LEU A 195 25.76 -20.78 21.65
C LEU A 195 25.58 -20.79 23.17
N PHE A 196 25.81 -19.66 23.84
CA PHE A 196 25.68 -19.53 25.28
C PHE A 196 24.21 -19.67 25.74
N ALA A 197 23.26 -19.17 24.96
CA ALA A 197 21.83 -19.33 25.24
C ALA A 197 21.34 -20.78 25.04
N PHE A 198 21.94 -21.52 24.11
CA PHE A 198 21.64 -22.93 23.87
C PHE A 198 22.15 -23.83 25.00
N LEU A 199 23.39 -23.61 25.46
CA LEU A 199 23.98 -24.37 26.57
C LEU A 199 23.27 -24.12 27.92
N LYS A 200 22.58 -22.98 28.07
CA LYS A 200 21.80 -22.67 29.28
C LYS A 200 20.43 -23.36 29.32
N LYS A 201 20.01 -24.01 28.23
CA LYS A 201 18.76 -24.77 28.11
C LYS A 201 18.97 -26.29 28.21
N LEU A 202 20.21 -26.75 28.27
CA LEU A 202 20.62 -28.11 28.61
C LEU A 202 20.93 -28.18 30.11
#